data_AF-A0A7C9HDU0-F1
#
_entry.id   AF-A0A7C9HDU0-F1
#
_cell.length_a   1.000
_cell.length_b   1.000
_cell.length_c   1.000
_cell.angle_alpha   90.00
_cell.angle_beta   90.00
_cell.angle_gamma   90.00
#
_symmetry.space_group_name_H-M   'P 1'
#
loop_
_entity.id
_entity.type
_entity.pdbx_description
1 polymer ?
#
loop_
_entity_poly.entity_id
_entity_poly.type
_entity_poly.pdbx_seq_one_letter_code
_entity_poly.pdbx_strand_id
1 'polypeptide(L)'
;MGMIDKCCSWMKRRMGGQVTVGEIFFSMLLLSLLLAWPLVALGTVFLYDQSSVPLAIDISRWVVTLVIWLYPVYIIPLLFMAKKMARKHGKALLFYIISGAPIILLALSILLAVSPLAQELPKGADFFTYKRIGDEIGGSYSMDGNHVYYMLQEVKGADAKTFQVMTNEGDYGVDKNHVYYLGEVLKGADPTTFKVGKNGKAYDGKDCFIYGKPYHVADYKTFRMGKGNWDLDCKYAYYLGDNAQEEGAKRLRISDWKSFKGLNELYAKDKKQVYFKDKVVQGADAATFFTYKDNKHVGQDKTCVYYDGQPRELKDYRLLTPSNINDNYYTYGQSVYNSELLKMPSCTDLKHLQSLDYTDWSKDLRHVYWKNRLVKGADPATFSPLPSLLLTIDSSDDINKDSDYGRDATHIYYREVMLKDADYNSFICGWDAQEQMAFAFDKHRYYEGHPTPLIRKYRGSTHAHN
;
A
#
# COMPACT_ATOMS: atom_id res chain seq x y z
N MET A 1 -6.39 -16.16 -59.56
CA MET A 1 -6.40 -17.50 -60.20
C MET A 1 -5.00 -18.10 -60.35
N GLY A 2 -4.09 -17.48 -61.12
CA GLY A 2 -2.84 -18.15 -61.57
C GLY A 2 -1.82 -18.60 -60.51
N MET A 3 -1.81 -18.04 -59.29
CA MET A 3 -0.88 -18.46 -58.21
C MET A 3 -1.40 -19.71 -57.47
N ILE A 4 -2.72 -19.81 -57.29
CA ILE A 4 -3.38 -20.97 -56.66
C ILE A 4 -3.27 -22.19 -57.57
N ASP A 5 -3.48 -22.02 -58.87
CA ASP A 5 -3.39 -23.11 -59.85
C ASP A 5 -1.97 -23.69 -59.96
N LYS A 6 -0.95 -22.83 -59.88
CA LYS A 6 0.46 -23.24 -59.82
C LYS A 6 0.79 -23.99 -58.52
N CYS A 7 0.26 -23.54 -57.39
CA CYS A 7 0.45 -24.20 -56.10
C CYS A 7 -0.25 -25.57 -56.04
N CYS A 8 -1.48 -25.66 -56.53
CA CYS A 8 -2.24 -26.91 -56.68
C CYS A 8 -1.52 -27.92 -57.59
N SER A 9 -0.98 -27.46 -58.71
CA SER A 9 -0.20 -28.29 -59.65
C SER A 9 1.10 -28.79 -59.01
N TRP A 10 1.80 -27.93 -58.28
CA TRP A 10 3.01 -28.29 -57.53
C TRP A 10 2.75 -29.33 -56.44
N MET A 11 1.68 -29.14 -55.66
CA MET A 11 1.26 -30.08 -54.62
C MET A 11 0.87 -31.44 -55.18
N LYS A 12 0.06 -31.49 -56.26
CA LYS A 12 -0.29 -32.74 -56.95
C LYS A 12 0.94 -33.50 -57.43
N ARG A 13 1.94 -32.78 -57.95
CA ARG A 13 3.21 -33.37 -58.42
C ARG A 13 4.03 -33.96 -57.29
N ARG A 14 4.18 -33.25 -56.17
CA ARG A 14 5.00 -33.70 -55.02
C ARG A 14 4.31 -34.74 -54.13
N MET A 15 2.99 -34.70 -54.00
CA MET A 15 2.22 -35.68 -53.25
C MET A 15 1.88 -36.95 -54.05
N GLY A 16 2.39 -37.13 -55.27
CA GLY A 16 2.25 -38.38 -56.05
C GLY A 16 0.91 -38.58 -56.76
N GLY A 17 0.36 -37.54 -57.38
CA GLY A 17 -0.66 -37.62 -58.44
C GLY A 17 -2.11 -37.85 -58.00
N GLN A 18 -2.35 -38.74 -57.03
CA GLN A 18 -3.69 -39.04 -56.50
C GLN A 18 -3.97 -38.26 -55.21
N VAL A 19 -4.37 -36.99 -55.35
CA VAL A 19 -4.73 -36.09 -54.23
C VAL A 19 -6.16 -35.62 -54.45
N THR A 20 -7.01 -35.72 -53.43
CA THR A 20 -8.41 -35.27 -53.52
C THR A 20 -8.48 -33.75 -53.44
N VAL A 21 -9.60 -33.19 -53.90
CA VAL A 21 -9.87 -31.75 -53.80
C VAL A 21 -9.85 -31.29 -52.33
N GLY A 22 -10.40 -32.09 -51.40
CA GLY A 22 -10.38 -31.79 -49.97
C GLY A 22 -8.97 -31.74 -49.36
N GLU A 23 -8.09 -32.66 -49.74
CA GLU A 23 -6.69 -32.68 -49.26
C GLU A 23 -5.90 -31.46 -49.76
N ILE A 24 -6.19 -30.98 -50.98
CA ILE A 24 -5.60 -29.77 -51.56
C ILE A 24 -6.05 -28.53 -50.78
N PHE A 25 -7.35 -28.38 -50.55
CA PHE A 25 -7.88 -27.25 -49.78
C PHE A 25 -7.34 -27.25 -48.35
N PHE A 26 -7.29 -28.41 -47.69
CA PHE A 26 -6.74 -28.52 -46.34
C PHE A 26 -5.24 -28.18 -46.28
N SER A 27 -4.46 -28.65 -47.26
CA SER A 27 -3.03 -28.31 -47.36
C SER A 27 -2.83 -26.81 -47.59
N MET A 28 -3.65 -26.20 -48.46
CA MET A 28 -3.60 -24.76 -48.70
C MET A 28 -3.95 -23.95 -47.45
N LEU A 29 -4.93 -24.39 -46.66
CA LEU A 29 -5.29 -23.79 -45.39
C LEU A 29 -4.13 -23.85 -44.39
N LEU A 30 -3.46 -25.00 -44.28
CA LEU A 30 -2.31 -25.13 -43.38
C LEU A 30 -1.11 -24.29 -43.85
N LEU A 31 -0.87 -24.23 -45.16
CA LEU A 31 0.23 -23.42 -45.71
C LEU A 31 -0.05 -21.92 -45.64
N SER A 32 -1.30 -21.47 -45.72
CA SER A 32 -1.63 -20.05 -45.59
C SER A 32 -1.30 -19.50 -44.19
N LEU A 33 -1.30 -20.35 -43.16
CA LEU A 33 -0.86 -19.98 -41.81
C LEU A 33 0.62 -19.53 -41.75
N LEU A 34 1.47 -19.93 -42.71
CA LEU A 34 2.85 -19.44 -42.81
C LEU A 34 2.93 -17.93 -43.08
N LEU A 35 1.88 -17.34 -43.68
CA LEU A 35 1.83 -15.90 -43.92
C LEU A 35 1.64 -15.11 -42.63
N ALA A 36 0.87 -15.67 -41.68
CA ALA A 36 0.64 -15.07 -40.37
C ALA A 36 1.68 -15.47 -39.32
N TRP A 37 2.48 -16.51 -39.60
CA TRP A 37 3.44 -17.10 -38.66
C TRP A 37 4.38 -16.08 -37.98
N PRO A 38 5.03 -15.12 -38.68
CA PRO A 38 5.96 -14.21 -38.02
C PRO A 38 5.30 -13.37 -36.91
N LEU A 39 4.07 -12.91 -37.15
CA LEU A 39 3.31 -12.13 -36.18
C LEU A 39 2.86 -12.98 -34.99
N VAL A 40 2.39 -14.20 -35.25
CA VAL A 40 1.97 -15.13 -34.20
C VAL A 40 3.17 -15.56 -33.33
N ALA A 41 4.31 -15.88 -33.96
CA ALA A 41 5.53 -16.23 -33.25
C ALA A 41 6.02 -15.08 -32.37
N LEU A 42 6.04 -13.84 -32.89
CA LEU A 42 6.39 -12.65 -32.12
C LEU A 42 5.46 -12.44 -30.93
N GLY A 43 4.14 -12.60 -31.12
CA GLY A 43 3.15 -12.49 -30.04
C GLY A 43 3.33 -13.52 -28.93
N THR A 44 3.91 -14.69 -29.23
CA THR A 44 4.16 -15.73 -28.22
C THR A 44 5.42 -15.53 -27.39
N VAL A 45 6.29 -14.56 -27.72
CA VAL A 45 7.52 -14.28 -26.97
C VAL A 45 7.21 -13.89 -25.52
N PHE A 46 6.13 -13.15 -25.28
CA PHE A 46 5.68 -12.75 -23.95
C PHE A 46 5.35 -13.92 -23.02
N LEU A 47 5.05 -15.11 -23.59
CA LEU A 47 4.82 -16.30 -22.79
C LEU A 47 6.08 -16.77 -22.04
N TYR A 48 7.28 -16.31 -22.42
CA TYR A 48 8.57 -16.74 -21.87
C TYR A 48 9.22 -15.72 -20.93
N ASP A 49 8.53 -14.61 -20.62
CA ASP A 49 9.08 -13.53 -19.80
C ASP A 49 9.36 -13.98 -18.35
N GLN A 50 8.57 -14.95 -17.84
CA GLN A 50 8.76 -15.53 -16.51
C GLN A 50 9.70 -16.73 -16.53
N SER A 51 10.75 -16.69 -15.70
CA SER A 51 11.77 -17.75 -15.56
C SER A 51 11.27 -19.01 -14.85
N SER A 52 10.18 -18.93 -14.08
CA SER A 52 9.58 -20.05 -13.37
C SER A 52 8.07 -20.02 -13.53
N VAL A 53 7.48 -21.12 -14.00
CA VAL A 53 6.02 -21.26 -14.19
C VAL A 53 5.57 -22.66 -13.77
N PRO A 54 4.28 -22.85 -13.45
CA PRO A 54 3.69 -24.17 -13.22
C PRO A 54 3.96 -25.15 -14.37
N LEU A 55 4.10 -26.44 -14.05
CA LEU A 55 4.41 -27.51 -15.01
C LEU A 55 3.46 -27.50 -16.23
N ALA A 56 2.16 -27.25 -16.01
CA ALA A 56 1.17 -27.16 -17.09
C ALA A 56 1.47 -26.01 -18.08
N ILE A 57 1.89 -24.85 -17.56
CA ILE A 57 2.29 -23.70 -18.39
C ILE A 57 3.62 -24.00 -19.09
N ASP A 58 4.56 -24.66 -18.43
CA ASP A 58 5.84 -25.05 -19.04
C ASP A 58 5.66 -26.04 -20.20
N ILE A 59 4.82 -27.08 -20.01
CA ILE A 59 4.43 -28.00 -21.08
C ILE A 59 3.79 -27.23 -22.25
N SER A 60 2.90 -26.28 -21.97
CA SER A 60 2.27 -25.46 -23.01
C SER A 60 3.27 -24.55 -23.73
N ARG A 61 4.30 -24.03 -23.04
CA ARG A 61 5.41 -23.30 -23.68
C ARG A 61 6.15 -24.19 -24.68
N TRP A 62 6.56 -25.39 -24.27
CA TRP A 62 7.23 -26.33 -25.17
C TRP A 62 6.37 -26.71 -26.39
N VAL A 63 5.05 -26.90 -26.20
CA VAL A 63 4.13 -27.12 -27.33
C VAL A 63 4.11 -25.91 -28.26
N VAL A 64 4.07 -24.69 -27.75
CA VAL A 64 4.16 -23.46 -28.56
C VAL A 64 5.50 -23.37 -29.31
N THR A 65 6.63 -23.70 -28.68
CA THR A 65 7.93 -23.75 -29.39
C THR A 65 7.87 -24.75 -30.55
N LEU A 66 7.40 -25.96 -30.28
CA LEU A 66 7.40 -27.05 -31.24
C LEU A 66 6.38 -26.83 -32.36
N VAL A 67 5.21 -26.27 -32.07
CA VAL A 67 4.10 -26.13 -33.02
C VAL A 67 4.14 -24.79 -33.75
N ILE A 68 4.44 -23.69 -33.06
CA ILE A 68 4.44 -22.36 -33.66
C ILE A 68 5.83 -22.03 -34.17
N TRP A 69 6.88 -22.07 -33.35
CA TRP A 69 8.20 -21.57 -33.78
C TRP A 69 8.83 -22.45 -34.86
N LEU A 70 8.69 -23.76 -34.75
CA LEU A 70 9.19 -24.71 -35.77
C LEU A 70 8.22 -24.92 -36.94
N TYR A 71 7.04 -24.28 -36.96
CA TYR A 71 6.01 -24.47 -38.00
C TYR A 71 6.55 -24.43 -39.45
N PRO A 72 7.38 -23.44 -39.83
CA PRO A 72 7.90 -23.35 -41.20
C PRO A 72 8.84 -24.51 -41.58
N VAL A 73 9.45 -25.16 -40.59
CA VAL A 73 10.41 -26.24 -40.80
C VAL A 73 9.70 -27.55 -41.09
N TYR A 74 8.63 -27.87 -40.36
CA TYR A 74 8.05 -29.22 -40.40
C TYR A 74 6.75 -29.35 -41.21
N ILE A 75 6.01 -28.28 -41.50
CA ILE A 75 4.66 -28.40 -42.08
C ILE A 75 4.65 -29.06 -43.47
N ILE A 76 5.59 -28.71 -44.34
CA ILE A 76 5.70 -29.30 -45.69
C ILE A 76 6.13 -30.79 -45.61
N PRO A 77 7.19 -31.18 -44.87
CA PRO A 77 7.51 -32.59 -44.63
C PRO A 77 6.35 -33.39 -44.02
N LEU A 78 5.62 -32.79 -43.07
CA LEU A 78 4.48 -33.43 -42.39
C LEU A 78 3.34 -33.75 -43.37
N LEU A 79 2.98 -32.82 -44.25
CA LEU A 79 1.96 -33.05 -45.29
C LEU A 79 2.33 -34.23 -46.20
N PHE A 80 3.60 -34.34 -46.58
CA PHE A 80 4.09 -35.45 -47.42
C PHE A 80 4.11 -36.78 -46.68
N MET A 81 4.58 -36.79 -45.44
CA MET A 81 4.58 -37.98 -44.59
C MET A 81 3.14 -38.46 -44.32
N ALA A 82 2.22 -37.55 -44.00
CA ALA A 82 0.81 -37.82 -43.79
C ALA A 82 0.19 -38.49 -45.02
N LYS A 83 0.47 -37.96 -46.22
CA LYS A 83 -0.06 -38.54 -47.47
C LYS A 83 0.52 -39.92 -47.76
N LYS A 84 1.82 -40.11 -47.54
CA LYS A 84 2.48 -41.41 -47.68
C LYS A 84 1.86 -42.45 -46.76
N MET A 85 1.58 -42.08 -45.51
CA MET A 85 0.96 -42.96 -44.51
C MET A 85 -0.50 -43.28 -44.83
N ALA A 86 -1.29 -42.29 -45.27
CA ALA A 86 -2.67 -42.48 -45.68
C ALA A 86 -2.79 -43.48 -46.85
N ARG A 87 -1.88 -43.39 -47.83
CA ARG A 87 -1.81 -44.36 -48.94
C ARG A 87 -1.41 -45.75 -48.48
N LYS A 88 -0.34 -45.86 -47.68
CA LYS A 88 0.18 -47.16 -47.21
C LYS A 88 -0.90 -48.00 -46.52
N HIS A 89 -1.83 -47.37 -45.80
CA HIS A 89 -2.88 -48.05 -45.03
C HIS A 89 -4.28 -47.94 -45.66
N GLY A 90 -4.41 -47.35 -46.84
CA GLY A 90 -5.69 -47.20 -47.54
C GLY A 90 -6.73 -46.34 -46.80
N LYS A 91 -6.33 -45.45 -45.90
CA LYS A 91 -7.24 -44.64 -45.06
C LYS A 91 -7.01 -43.15 -45.29
N ALA A 92 -7.93 -42.50 -46.00
CA ALA A 92 -7.85 -41.06 -46.29
C ALA A 92 -7.86 -40.19 -45.02
N LEU A 93 -8.58 -40.61 -43.97
CA LEU A 93 -8.67 -39.87 -42.70
C LEU A 93 -7.30 -39.66 -42.02
N LEU A 94 -6.35 -40.58 -42.22
CA LEU A 94 -5.00 -40.47 -41.66
C LEU A 94 -4.27 -39.22 -42.15
N PHE A 95 -4.55 -38.76 -43.37
CA PHE A 95 -3.96 -37.54 -43.89
C PHE A 95 -4.35 -36.34 -43.01
N TYR A 96 -5.65 -36.15 -42.77
CA TYR A 96 -6.18 -35.04 -41.99
C TYR A 96 -5.78 -35.11 -40.52
N ILE A 97 -5.76 -36.30 -39.92
CA ILE A 97 -5.33 -36.49 -38.52
C ILE A 97 -3.85 -36.12 -38.36
N ILE A 98 -2.96 -36.66 -39.20
CA ILE A 98 -1.52 -36.46 -39.04
C ILE A 98 -1.14 -35.00 -39.37
N SER A 99 -1.70 -34.43 -40.44
CA SER A 99 -1.39 -33.04 -40.82
C SER A 99 -2.07 -32.00 -39.93
N GLY A 100 -3.23 -32.33 -39.33
CA GLY A 100 -3.93 -31.48 -38.36
C GLY A 100 -3.44 -31.66 -36.91
N ALA A 101 -2.63 -32.67 -36.60
CA ALA A 101 -2.13 -32.95 -35.25
C ALA A 101 -1.51 -31.73 -34.54
N PRO A 102 -0.73 -30.85 -35.19
CA PRO A 102 -0.21 -29.66 -34.52
C PRO A 102 -1.29 -28.69 -34.01
N ILE A 103 -2.38 -28.53 -34.77
CA ILE A 103 -3.51 -27.68 -34.36
C ILE A 103 -4.23 -28.29 -33.15
N ILE A 104 -4.39 -29.62 -33.15
CA ILE A 104 -5.00 -30.35 -32.02
C ILE A 104 -4.11 -30.23 -30.78
N LEU A 105 -2.78 -30.39 -30.93
CA LEU A 105 -1.82 -30.21 -29.83
C LEU A 105 -1.86 -28.79 -29.27
N LEU A 106 -1.96 -27.77 -30.13
CA LEU A 106 -2.08 -26.38 -29.71
C LEU A 106 -3.40 -26.12 -28.97
N ALA A 107 -4.52 -26.68 -29.44
CA ALA A 107 -5.80 -26.57 -28.76
C ALA A 107 -5.77 -27.24 -27.38
N LEU A 108 -5.16 -28.42 -27.27
CA LEU A 108 -4.98 -29.13 -26.00
C LEU A 108 -4.05 -28.37 -25.04
N SER A 109 -2.99 -27.74 -25.54
CA SER A 109 -2.10 -26.92 -24.68
C SER A 109 -2.79 -25.65 -24.19
N ILE A 110 -3.67 -25.04 -24.99
CA ILE A 110 -4.48 -23.90 -24.54
C ILE A 110 -5.44 -24.36 -23.44
N LEU A 111 -6.14 -25.48 -23.64
CA LEU A 111 -7.01 -26.07 -22.62
C LEU A 111 -6.25 -26.39 -21.33
N LEU A 112 -5.02 -26.91 -21.44
CA LEU A 112 -4.14 -27.16 -20.30
C LEU A 112 -3.72 -25.86 -19.59
N ALA A 113 -3.39 -24.82 -20.35
CA ALA A 113 -2.96 -23.52 -19.83
C ALA A 113 -4.08 -22.73 -19.13
N VAL A 114 -5.35 -22.94 -19.51
CA VAL A 114 -6.51 -22.34 -18.81
C VAL A 114 -7.11 -23.26 -17.75
N SER A 115 -6.55 -24.46 -17.57
CA SER A 115 -7.02 -25.41 -16.57
C SER A 115 -6.57 -25.02 -15.16
N PRO A 116 -7.23 -25.55 -14.10
CA PRO A 116 -6.74 -25.40 -12.73
C PRO A 116 -5.30 -25.90 -12.51
N LEU A 117 -4.78 -26.77 -13.39
CA LEU A 117 -3.40 -27.29 -13.32
C LEU A 117 -2.35 -26.22 -13.64
N ALA A 118 -2.76 -25.11 -14.29
CA ALA A 118 -1.91 -23.96 -14.58
C ALA A 118 -1.84 -22.96 -13.43
N GLN A 119 -2.51 -23.23 -12.30
CA GLN A 119 -2.44 -22.35 -11.13
C GLN A 119 -1.05 -22.38 -10.50
N GLU A 120 -0.60 -21.21 -10.04
CA GLU A 120 0.62 -21.09 -9.25
C GLU A 120 0.46 -21.77 -7.89
N LEU A 121 1.43 -22.63 -7.57
CA LEU A 121 1.49 -23.44 -6.36
C LEU A 121 2.67 -23.00 -5.49
N PRO A 122 2.52 -23.05 -4.16
CA PRO A 122 3.64 -22.92 -3.24
C PRO A 122 4.74 -23.94 -3.55
N LYS A 123 5.99 -23.56 -3.32
CA LYS A 123 7.13 -24.46 -3.53
C LYS A 123 7.02 -25.68 -2.59
N GLY A 124 6.99 -26.88 -3.16
CA GLY A 124 6.88 -28.13 -2.40
C GLY A 124 5.46 -28.53 -1.99
N ALA A 125 4.44 -27.79 -2.43
CA ALA A 125 3.04 -28.16 -2.19
C ALA A 125 2.67 -29.45 -2.93
N ASP A 126 1.88 -30.29 -2.25
CA ASP A 126 1.30 -31.49 -2.85
C ASP A 126 0.20 -31.11 -3.85
N PHE A 127 0.45 -31.42 -5.11
CA PHE A 127 -0.42 -31.05 -6.22
C PHE A 127 -1.85 -31.57 -6.09
N PHE A 128 -2.02 -32.80 -5.60
CA PHE A 128 -3.32 -33.49 -5.63
C PHE A 128 -4.23 -33.06 -4.50
N THR A 129 -3.66 -32.58 -3.40
CA THR A 129 -4.39 -32.18 -2.19
C THR A 129 -4.43 -30.67 -1.99
N TYR A 130 -3.71 -29.91 -2.81
CA TYR A 130 -3.71 -28.45 -2.76
C TYR A 130 -5.10 -27.87 -3.03
N LYS A 131 -5.49 -26.94 -2.17
CA LYS A 131 -6.70 -26.13 -2.32
C LYS A 131 -6.46 -24.72 -1.81
N ARG A 132 -6.99 -23.74 -2.54
CA ARG A 132 -7.10 -22.35 -2.06
C ARG A 132 -8.31 -22.22 -1.15
N ILE A 133 -8.21 -21.37 -0.12
CA ILE A 133 -9.27 -21.18 0.87
C ILE A 133 -9.71 -19.73 0.83
N GLY A 134 -10.99 -19.50 0.54
CA GLY A 134 -11.58 -18.17 0.38
C GLY A 134 -11.83 -17.82 -1.09
N ASP A 135 -12.84 -16.98 -1.32
CA ASP A 135 -13.13 -16.44 -2.64
C ASP A 135 -12.14 -15.30 -2.96
N GLU A 136 -11.94 -15.00 -4.25
CA GLU A 136 -10.87 -14.14 -4.82
C GLU A 136 -10.79 -12.69 -4.27
N ILE A 137 -11.61 -12.33 -3.30
CA ILE A 137 -11.58 -11.05 -2.58
C ILE A 137 -11.41 -11.36 -1.07
N GLY A 138 -10.24 -11.89 -0.69
CA GLY A 138 -9.88 -12.17 0.71
C GLY A 138 -9.23 -13.52 0.99
N GLY A 139 -9.11 -14.41 0.00
CA GLY A 139 -8.46 -15.72 0.15
C GLY A 139 -6.94 -15.69 0.03
N SER A 140 -6.22 -15.20 1.05
CA SER A 140 -4.74 -15.20 1.06
C SER A 140 -4.14 -16.56 1.47
N TYR A 141 -4.94 -17.43 2.10
CA TYR A 141 -4.50 -18.75 2.55
C TYR A 141 -4.80 -19.87 1.56
N SER A 142 -3.92 -20.85 1.51
CA SER A 142 -4.13 -22.13 0.85
C SER A 142 -3.55 -23.26 1.70
N MET A 143 -3.90 -24.51 1.41
CA MET A 143 -3.36 -25.66 2.13
C MET A 143 -3.27 -26.87 1.21
N ASP A 144 -2.37 -27.79 1.53
CA ASP A 144 -2.39 -29.16 1.03
C ASP A 144 -2.65 -30.14 2.18
N GLY A 145 -2.48 -31.45 1.97
CA GLY A 145 -2.73 -32.45 3.01
C GLY A 145 -1.82 -32.35 4.25
N ASN A 146 -0.69 -31.64 4.16
CA ASN A 146 0.36 -31.59 5.18
C ASN A 146 0.72 -30.16 5.62
N HIS A 147 0.56 -29.16 4.75
CA HIS A 147 1.05 -27.80 4.96
C HIS A 147 -0.04 -26.76 4.71
N VAL A 148 0.12 -25.62 5.37
CA VAL A 148 -0.69 -24.42 5.16
C VAL A 148 0.22 -23.34 4.57
N TYR A 149 -0.34 -22.53 3.70
CA TYR A 149 0.36 -21.48 2.98
C TYR A 149 -0.40 -20.17 3.07
N TYR A 150 0.34 -19.07 3.08
CA TYR A 150 -0.15 -17.71 2.98
C TYR A 150 0.62 -16.99 1.87
N MET A 151 -0.07 -16.45 0.86
CA MET A 151 0.56 -15.79 -0.29
C MET A 151 1.70 -16.63 -0.91
N LEU A 152 1.45 -17.94 -1.10
CA LEU A 152 2.41 -18.93 -1.63
C LEU A 152 3.62 -19.27 -0.73
N GLN A 153 3.68 -18.74 0.49
CA GLN A 153 4.71 -19.07 1.47
C GLN A 153 4.17 -20.01 2.54
N GLU A 154 4.98 -20.98 2.97
CA GLU A 154 4.59 -21.94 4.01
C GLU A 154 4.43 -21.24 5.37
N VAL A 155 3.27 -21.46 5.99
CA VAL A 155 2.98 -21.06 7.38
C VAL A 155 3.60 -22.10 8.30
N LYS A 156 4.81 -21.83 8.76
CA LYS A 156 5.59 -22.79 9.56
C LYS A 156 4.88 -23.17 10.85
N GLY A 157 4.76 -24.47 11.09
CA GLY A 157 4.17 -25.02 12.31
C GLY A 157 2.64 -25.10 12.33
N ALA A 158 1.98 -24.71 11.23
CA ALA A 158 0.54 -24.86 11.09
C ALA A 158 0.11 -26.32 10.93
N ASP A 159 -0.96 -26.70 11.65
CA ASP A 159 -1.58 -28.01 11.53
C ASP A 159 -2.64 -27.99 10.42
N ALA A 160 -2.25 -28.40 9.20
CA ALA A 160 -3.12 -28.40 8.03
C ALA A 160 -4.42 -29.21 8.20
N LYS A 161 -4.42 -30.24 9.07
CA LYS A 161 -5.60 -31.10 9.29
C LYS A 161 -6.68 -30.40 10.08
N THR A 162 -6.31 -29.46 10.94
CA THR A 162 -7.23 -28.71 11.81
C THR A 162 -7.37 -27.24 11.43
N PHE A 163 -6.60 -26.78 10.44
CA PHE A 163 -6.58 -25.39 10.00
C PHE A 163 -7.92 -24.93 9.41
N GLN A 164 -8.37 -23.76 9.84
CA GLN A 164 -9.59 -23.10 9.40
C GLN A 164 -9.31 -21.63 9.16
N VAL A 165 -9.75 -21.12 8.01
CA VAL A 165 -9.69 -19.68 7.70
C VAL A 165 -10.94 -19.01 8.26
N MET A 166 -10.75 -17.90 8.96
CA MET A 166 -11.84 -17.16 9.60
C MET A 166 -12.30 -16.05 8.66
N THR A 167 -13.30 -16.35 7.81
CA THR A 167 -13.65 -15.60 6.59
C THR A 167 -14.43 -14.28 6.79
N ASN A 168 -14.29 -13.60 7.92
CA ASN A 168 -14.99 -12.35 8.20
C ASN A 168 -13.97 -11.20 8.26
N GLU A 169 -13.73 -10.51 7.14
CA GLU A 169 -12.94 -9.27 7.08
C GLU A 169 -11.60 -9.34 7.85
N GLY A 170 -10.68 -10.18 7.36
CA GLY A 170 -9.30 -10.22 7.84
C GLY A 170 -8.58 -11.53 7.50
N ASP A 171 -7.26 -11.48 7.40
CA ASP A 171 -6.39 -12.62 7.09
C ASP A 171 -6.08 -13.48 8.34
N TYR A 172 -7.13 -13.86 9.08
CA TYR A 172 -7.01 -14.73 10.25
C TYR A 172 -7.17 -16.20 9.88
N GLY A 173 -6.27 -17.03 10.40
CA GLY A 173 -6.35 -18.49 10.37
C GLY A 173 -6.27 -19.06 11.78
N VAL A 174 -6.85 -20.23 12.02
CA VAL A 174 -6.78 -20.92 13.30
C VAL A 174 -6.57 -22.41 13.08
N ASP A 175 -5.68 -23.01 13.86
CA ASP A 175 -5.59 -24.47 14.00
C ASP A 175 -5.77 -24.86 15.47
N LYS A 176 -5.64 -26.15 15.79
CA LYS A 176 -5.81 -26.63 17.17
C LYS A 176 -4.81 -26.06 18.19
N ASN A 177 -3.66 -25.53 17.73
CA ASN A 177 -2.55 -25.09 18.55
C ASN A 177 -2.38 -23.56 18.57
N HIS A 178 -2.65 -22.88 17.45
CA HIS A 178 -2.33 -21.47 17.25
C HIS A 178 -3.40 -20.73 16.45
N VAL A 179 -3.39 -19.41 16.62
CA VAL A 179 -4.05 -18.46 15.74
C VAL A 179 -2.98 -17.78 14.90
N TYR A 180 -3.31 -17.48 13.64
CA TYR A 180 -2.44 -16.86 12.67
C TYR A 180 -3.07 -15.58 12.13
N TYR A 181 -2.24 -14.59 11.83
CA TYR A 181 -2.62 -13.37 11.13
C TYR A 181 -1.59 -13.09 10.03
N LEU A 182 -2.04 -12.93 8.79
CA LEU A 182 -1.15 -12.75 7.62
C LEU A 182 -0.05 -13.82 7.49
N GLY A 183 -0.36 -15.08 7.84
CA GLY A 183 0.59 -16.19 7.81
C GLY A 183 1.54 -16.28 9.00
N GLU A 184 1.47 -15.36 9.97
CA GLU A 184 2.33 -15.33 11.15
C GLU A 184 1.57 -15.74 12.41
N VAL A 185 2.25 -16.41 13.36
CA VAL A 185 1.64 -16.82 14.63
C VAL A 185 1.28 -15.59 15.45
N LEU A 186 -0.02 -15.46 15.76
CA LEU A 186 -0.55 -14.43 16.64
C LEU A 186 -0.28 -14.79 18.11
N LYS A 187 0.86 -14.34 18.63
CA LYS A 187 1.32 -14.66 19.98
C LYS A 187 0.30 -14.24 21.05
N GLY A 188 0.00 -15.17 21.95
CA GLY A 188 -0.88 -14.93 23.10
C GLY A 188 -2.37 -15.13 22.84
N ALA A 189 -2.79 -15.35 21.59
CA ALA A 189 -4.16 -15.65 21.25
C ALA A 189 -4.52 -17.12 21.58
N ASP A 190 -5.71 -17.33 22.14
CA ASP A 190 -6.26 -18.65 22.43
C ASP A 190 -7.06 -19.20 21.24
N PRO A 191 -6.59 -20.26 20.55
CA PRO A 191 -7.27 -20.80 19.37
C PRO A 191 -8.65 -21.39 19.68
N THR A 192 -8.91 -21.81 20.92
CA THR A 192 -10.16 -22.50 21.28
C THR A 192 -11.35 -21.56 21.42
N THR A 193 -11.07 -20.28 21.69
CA THR A 193 -12.06 -19.24 21.96
C THR A 193 -11.98 -18.08 20.96
N PHE A 194 -11.06 -18.14 19.99
CA PHE A 194 -10.83 -17.09 19.00
C PHE A 194 -12.03 -16.86 18.08
N LYS A 195 -12.38 -15.59 17.90
CA LYS A 195 -13.48 -15.13 17.07
C LYS A 195 -13.09 -13.85 16.35
N VAL A 196 -13.42 -13.77 15.07
CA VAL A 196 -13.19 -12.58 14.26
C VAL A 196 -14.45 -11.71 14.25
N GLY A 197 -14.26 -10.42 14.50
CA GLY A 197 -15.27 -9.37 14.45
C GLY A 197 -15.25 -8.62 13.11
N LYS A 198 -15.74 -7.38 13.11
CA LYS A 198 -15.71 -6.49 11.93
C LYS A 198 -14.52 -5.54 11.97
N ASN A 199 -14.19 -4.93 10.84
CA ASN A 199 -13.17 -3.88 10.74
C ASN A 199 -11.81 -4.33 11.33
N GLY A 200 -11.37 -5.56 11.03
CA GLY A 200 -10.10 -6.11 11.47
C GLY A 200 -10.00 -6.48 12.96
N LYS A 201 -11.08 -6.35 13.74
CA LYS A 201 -11.11 -6.74 15.16
C LYS A 201 -11.21 -8.25 15.32
N ALA A 202 -10.57 -8.80 16.35
CA ALA A 202 -10.75 -10.17 16.79
C ALA A 202 -10.63 -10.28 18.32
N TYR A 203 -11.08 -11.38 18.90
CA TYR A 203 -11.11 -11.59 20.35
C TYR A 203 -11.07 -13.07 20.70
N ASP A 204 -10.48 -13.41 21.82
CA ASP A 204 -10.29 -14.81 22.27
C ASP A 204 -10.82 -15.07 23.67
N GLY A 205 -11.64 -14.17 24.23
CA GLY A 205 -12.15 -14.30 25.59
C GLY A 205 -11.15 -13.93 26.70
N LYS A 206 -9.92 -13.55 26.36
CA LYS A 206 -8.90 -13.03 27.28
C LYS A 206 -8.37 -11.66 26.86
N ASP A 207 -8.23 -11.44 25.56
CA ASP A 207 -7.77 -10.19 24.97
C ASP A 207 -8.59 -9.85 23.69
N CYS A 208 -8.37 -8.64 23.21
CA CYS A 208 -8.84 -8.17 21.92
C CYS A 208 -7.66 -7.85 21.02
N PHE A 209 -7.87 -7.97 19.72
CA PHE A 209 -6.86 -7.75 18.69
C PHE A 209 -7.44 -6.84 17.62
N ILE A 210 -6.61 -5.95 17.06
CA ILE A 210 -6.92 -5.15 15.87
C ILE A 210 -5.80 -5.36 14.87
N TYR A 211 -6.11 -5.87 13.68
CA TYR A 211 -5.12 -6.20 12.64
C TYR A 211 -3.91 -7.00 13.18
N GLY A 212 -4.19 -8.06 13.96
CA GLY A 212 -3.17 -8.90 14.59
C GLY A 212 -2.38 -8.25 15.73
N LYS A 213 -2.70 -7.03 16.15
CA LYS A 213 -2.07 -6.36 17.30
C LYS A 213 -2.93 -6.53 18.56
N PRO A 214 -2.40 -7.09 19.67
CA PRO A 214 -3.15 -7.23 20.91
C PRO A 214 -3.41 -5.87 21.58
N TYR A 215 -4.55 -5.75 22.25
CA TYR A 215 -4.90 -4.58 23.06
C TYR A 215 -4.21 -4.63 24.42
N HIS A 216 -3.92 -5.83 24.92
CA HIS A 216 -3.54 -6.08 26.31
C HIS A 216 -4.61 -5.54 27.26
N VAL A 217 -5.84 -6.07 27.08
CA VAL A 217 -7.00 -5.78 27.91
C VAL A 217 -6.66 -6.06 29.39
N ALA A 218 -6.84 -5.08 30.28
CA ALA A 218 -6.44 -5.21 31.67
C ALA A 218 -7.49 -5.94 32.52
N ASP A 219 -8.76 -5.82 32.15
CA ASP A 219 -9.87 -6.56 32.75
C ASP A 219 -10.92 -6.95 31.70
N TYR A 220 -10.75 -8.13 31.11
CA TYR A 220 -11.65 -8.63 30.07
C TYR A 220 -13.09 -8.86 30.56
N LYS A 221 -13.31 -9.13 31.86
CA LYS A 221 -14.67 -9.33 32.40
C LYS A 221 -15.50 -8.06 32.33
N THR A 222 -14.85 -6.91 32.45
CA THR A 222 -15.47 -5.59 32.38
C THR A 222 -15.34 -4.93 31.01
N PHE A 223 -14.61 -5.58 30.09
CA PHE A 223 -14.37 -5.06 28.76
C PHE A 223 -15.67 -4.94 27.98
N ARG A 224 -15.82 -3.81 27.30
CA ARG A 224 -16.91 -3.57 26.37
C ARG A 224 -16.44 -2.73 25.20
N MET A 225 -17.05 -2.98 24.05
CA MET A 225 -16.93 -2.09 22.91
C MET A 225 -17.70 -0.80 23.21
N GLY A 226 -17.03 0.34 23.11
CA GLY A 226 -17.64 1.63 23.29
C GLY A 226 -18.14 2.20 21.97
N LYS A 227 -18.30 3.53 21.92
CA LYS A 227 -18.80 4.22 20.73
C LYS A 227 -17.65 4.71 19.87
N GLY A 228 -17.68 4.37 18.57
CA GLY A 228 -16.68 4.82 17.61
C GLY A 228 -15.33 4.17 17.87
N ASN A 229 -14.28 4.98 17.94
CA ASN A 229 -12.89 4.55 18.07
C ASN A 229 -12.47 4.23 19.52
N TRP A 230 -13.44 3.94 20.40
CA TRP A 230 -13.21 3.81 21.83
C TRP A 230 -13.76 2.48 22.34
N ASP A 231 -12.88 1.58 22.75
CA ASP A 231 -13.22 0.42 23.57
C ASP A 231 -12.74 0.67 25.01
N LEU A 232 -13.28 -0.05 26.01
CA LEU A 232 -12.88 0.19 27.40
C LEU A 232 -13.12 -1.01 28.32
N ASP A 233 -12.32 -1.06 29.38
CA ASP A 233 -12.59 -1.86 30.57
C ASP A 233 -12.77 -0.96 31.81
N CYS A 234 -12.76 -1.53 33.02
CA CYS A 234 -12.94 -0.75 34.24
C CYS A 234 -11.73 0.15 34.62
N LYS A 235 -10.58 0.02 33.96
CA LYS A 235 -9.31 0.71 34.26
C LYS A 235 -8.82 1.58 33.11
N TYR A 236 -9.05 1.17 31.87
CA TYR A 236 -8.48 1.78 30.67
C TYR A 236 -9.52 1.97 29.56
N ALA A 237 -9.31 3.00 28.76
CA ALA A 237 -9.86 3.13 27.43
C ALA A 237 -8.79 2.73 26.39
N TYR A 238 -9.24 2.12 25.30
CA TYR A 238 -8.45 1.64 24.18
C TYR A 238 -8.89 2.44 22.95
N TYR A 239 -8.02 3.34 22.51
CA TYR A 239 -8.25 4.23 21.38
C TYR A 239 -7.74 3.60 20.08
N LEU A 240 -8.62 3.55 19.07
CA LEU A 240 -8.35 3.05 17.72
C LEU A 240 -8.19 4.22 16.76
N GLY A 241 -6.98 4.74 16.66
CA GLY A 241 -6.66 5.79 15.69
C GLY A 241 -6.56 5.27 14.26
N ASP A 242 -6.36 6.18 13.31
CA ASP A 242 -6.23 5.85 11.88
C ASP A 242 -5.06 4.90 11.60
N ASN A 243 -3.98 4.98 12.39
CA ASN A 243 -2.79 4.12 12.27
C ASN A 243 -2.89 2.80 13.07
N ALA A 244 -4.08 2.36 13.48
CA ALA A 244 -4.24 1.16 14.31
C ALA A 244 -3.72 -0.13 13.64
N GLN A 245 -3.61 -0.17 12.31
CA GLN A 245 -3.03 -1.30 11.58
C GLN A 245 -1.52 -1.47 11.85
N GLU A 246 -0.80 -0.37 12.01
CA GLU A 246 0.64 -0.38 12.28
C GLU A 246 0.93 -0.42 13.78
N GLU A 247 0.27 0.45 14.54
CA GLU A 247 0.59 0.72 15.95
C GLU A 247 -0.28 -0.04 16.96
N GLY A 248 -1.39 -0.63 16.52
CA GLY A 248 -2.39 -1.23 17.40
C GLY A 248 -3.20 -0.21 18.20
N ALA A 249 -3.97 -0.71 19.17
CA ALA A 249 -4.79 0.13 20.05
C ALA A 249 -3.93 0.89 21.08
N LYS A 250 -4.18 2.19 21.26
CA LYS A 250 -3.51 2.99 22.30
C LYS A 250 -4.28 2.92 23.61
N ARG A 251 -3.60 2.52 24.69
CA ARG A 251 -4.21 2.34 26.01
C ARG A 251 -4.03 3.58 26.89
N LEU A 252 -5.13 4.10 27.43
CA LEU A 252 -5.18 5.29 28.29
C LEU A 252 -5.91 4.98 29.60
N ARG A 253 -5.35 5.40 30.74
CA ARG A 253 -5.99 5.21 32.05
C ARG A 253 -7.17 6.17 32.21
N ILE A 254 -8.32 5.63 32.62
CA ILE A 254 -9.55 6.40 32.83
C ILE A 254 -9.88 6.58 34.31
N SER A 255 -10.59 7.65 34.62
CA SER A 255 -10.93 8.04 36.00
C SER A 255 -12.29 7.52 36.47
N ASP A 256 -13.28 7.46 35.58
CA ASP A 256 -14.60 6.90 35.86
C ASP A 256 -15.16 6.13 34.66
N TRP A 257 -14.92 4.83 34.64
CA TRP A 257 -15.35 3.95 33.55
C TRP A 257 -16.87 3.85 33.39
N LYS A 258 -17.67 4.13 34.44
CA LYS A 258 -19.14 4.05 34.35
C LYS A 258 -19.74 5.24 33.62
N SER A 259 -19.11 6.41 33.74
CA SER A 259 -19.56 7.62 33.04
C SER A 259 -18.79 7.92 31.75
N PHE A 260 -17.79 7.10 31.41
CA PHE A 260 -17.03 7.22 30.18
C PHE A 260 -17.94 7.16 28.93
N LYS A 261 -17.78 8.14 28.05
CA LYS A 261 -18.52 8.30 26.81
C LYS A 261 -17.63 8.88 25.71
N GLY A 262 -17.54 8.16 24.59
CA GLY A 262 -16.98 8.71 23.34
C GLY A 262 -17.89 9.81 22.79
N LEU A 263 -17.34 11.00 22.56
CA LEU A 263 -18.06 12.16 22.03
C LEU A 263 -18.04 12.15 20.50
N ASN A 264 -16.85 11.93 19.92
CA ASN A 264 -16.62 11.73 18.50
C ASN A 264 -15.43 10.77 18.28
N GLU A 265 -14.88 10.71 17.06
CA GLU A 265 -13.73 9.87 16.68
C GLU A 265 -12.43 10.21 17.41
N LEU A 266 -12.31 11.41 18.00
CA LEU A 266 -11.07 11.92 18.59
C LEU A 266 -11.18 12.23 20.09
N TYR A 267 -12.37 12.61 20.56
CA TYR A 267 -12.63 13.01 21.94
C TYR A 267 -13.56 12.04 22.66
N ALA A 268 -13.25 11.83 23.93
CA ALA A 268 -14.12 11.15 24.90
C ALA A 268 -14.09 11.91 26.22
N LYS A 269 -15.04 11.62 27.11
CA LYS A 269 -15.02 12.15 28.48
C LYS A 269 -15.64 11.18 29.47
N ASP A 270 -15.26 11.32 30.72
CA ASP A 270 -16.02 10.81 31.85
C ASP A 270 -16.50 11.99 32.73
N LYS A 271 -17.03 11.74 33.92
CA LYS A 271 -17.48 12.80 34.84
C LYS A 271 -16.37 13.72 35.35
N LYS A 272 -15.10 13.28 35.29
CA LYS A 272 -13.95 13.96 35.90
C LYS A 272 -12.99 14.53 34.86
N GLN A 273 -12.84 13.89 33.72
CA GLN A 273 -11.81 14.22 32.73
C GLN A 273 -12.31 14.15 31.30
N VAL A 274 -11.63 14.91 30.44
CA VAL A 274 -11.77 14.85 28.98
C VAL A 274 -10.50 14.23 28.40
N TYR A 275 -10.69 13.45 27.34
CA TYR A 275 -9.65 12.70 26.67
C TYR A 275 -9.63 13.07 25.19
N PHE A 276 -8.44 13.19 24.62
CA PHE A 276 -8.20 13.34 23.20
C PHE A 276 -7.24 12.22 22.77
N LYS A 277 -7.70 11.31 21.91
CA LYS A 277 -6.98 10.10 21.51
C LYS A 277 -6.45 9.33 22.75
N ASP A 278 -5.14 9.21 22.88
CA ASP A 278 -4.44 8.52 23.97
C ASP A 278 -3.97 9.47 25.09
N LYS A 279 -4.51 10.69 25.17
CA LYS A 279 -4.08 11.72 26.13
C LYS A 279 -5.25 12.32 26.91
N VAL A 280 -4.96 12.77 28.13
CA VAL A 280 -5.87 13.59 28.93
C VAL A 280 -5.76 15.05 28.48
N VAL A 281 -6.89 15.68 28.22
CA VAL A 281 -6.98 17.12 27.91
C VAL A 281 -6.84 17.91 29.21
N GLN A 282 -5.68 18.52 29.41
CA GLN A 282 -5.37 19.23 30.64
C GLN A 282 -6.22 20.51 30.78
N GLY A 283 -6.78 20.73 31.97
CA GLY A 283 -7.58 21.92 32.28
C GLY A 283 -9.04 21.90 31.80
N ALA A 284 -9.45 20.90 31.01
CA ALA A 284 -10.81 20.83 30.47
C ALA A 284 -11.87 20.52 31.53
N ASP A 285 -12.96 21.29 31.53
CA ASP A 285 -14.12 21.04 32.38
C ASP A 285 -15.03 19.98 31.76
N ALA A 286 -14.85 18.73 32.18
CA ALA A 286 -15.60 17.58 31.68
C ALA A 286 -17.12 17.71 31.82
N ALA A 287 -17.63 18.43 32.82
CA ALA A 287 -19.07 18.60 33.01
C ALA A 287 -19.69 19.41 31.86
N THR A 288 -18.99 20.46 31.40
CA THR A 288 -19.48 21.38 30.37
C THR A 288 -18.91 21.10 28.98
N PHE A 289 -17.93 20.20 28.85
CA PHE A 289 -17.28 19.89 27.58
C PHE A 289 -18.22 19.27 26.53
N PHE A 290 -18.17 19.78 25.30
CA PHE A 290 -18.85 19.26 24.13
C PHE A 290 -17.97 19.41 22.86
N THR A 291 -18.36 18.74 21.78
CA THR A 291 -17.64 18.74 20.50
C THR A 291 -18.51 19.25 19.37
N TYR A 292 -17.88 19.74 18.31
CA TYR A 292 -18.54 20.21 17.09
C TYR A 292 -18.61 19.09 16.04
N LYS A 293 -19.65 19.11 15.20
CA LYS A 293 -19.86 18.07 14.14
C LYS A 293 -19.17 18.43 12.84
N ASP A 294 -19.11 19.72 12.53
CA ASP A 294 -18.46 20.33 11.38
C ASP A 294 -16.93 20.29 11.49
N ASN A 295 -16.38 20.20 12.72
CA ASN A 295 -14.96 20.04 12.94
C ASN A 295 -14.67 19.10 14.11
N LYS A 296 -14.23 17.87 13.80
CA LYS A 296 -13.95 16.82 14.80
C LYS A 296 -12.77 17.13 15.72
N HIS A 297 -11.86 18.02 15.30
CA HIS A 297 -10.68 18.43 16.05
C HIS A 297 -11.02 19.43 17.17
N VAL A 298 -12.20 20.07 17.09
CA VAL A 298 -12.61 21.12 18.01
C VAL A 298 -13.51 20.57 19.12
N GLY A 299 -13.06 20.78 20.35
CA GLY A 299 -13.85 20.62 21.57
C GLY A 299 -13.91 21.94 22.34
N GLN A 300 -14.93 22.12 23.17
CA GLN A 300 -15.11 23.35 23.93
C GLN A 300 -15.75 23.04 25.27
N ASP A 301 -15.30 23.72 26.32
CA ASP A 301 -15.97 23.80 27.62
C ASP A 301 -16.51 25.21 27.87
N LYS A 302 -17.03 25.47 29.07
CA LYS A 302 -17.59 26.79 29.42
C LYS A 302 -16.58 27.96 29.35
N THR A 303 -15.29 27.69 29.32
CA THR A 303 -14.21 28.69 29.46
C THR A 303 -13.20 28.70 28.32
N CYS A 304 -13.02 27.59 27.61
CA CYS A 304 -11.94 27.44 26.63
C CYS A 304 -12.36 26.56 25.45
N VAL A 305 -11.86 26.93 24.27
CA VAL A 305 -11.86 26.11 23.05
C VAL A 305 -10.57 25.31 23.00
N TYR A 306 -10.66 24.06 22.59
CA TYR A 306 -9.54 23.14 22.41
C TYR A 306 -9.50 22.68 20.96
N TYR A 307 -8.30 22.63 20.39
CA TYR A 307 -8.02 22.00 19.11
C TYR A 307 -7.00 20.91 19.34
N ASP A 308 -7.31 19.68 18.95
CA ASP A 308 -6.50 18.48 19.22
C ASP A 308 -6.06 18.31 20.68
N GLY A 309 -7.00 18.59 21.60
CA GLY A 309 -6.78 18.53 23.03
C GLY A 309 -5.88 19.63 23.60
N GLN A 310 -5.44 20.58 22.77
CA GLN A 310 -4.65 21.72 23.19
C GLN A 310 -5.54 22.96 23.37
N PRO A 311 -5.43 23.69 24.49
CA PRO A 311 -6.23 24.89 24.72
C PRO A 311 -5.88 25.99 23.71
N ARG A 312 -6.86 26.84 23.43
CA ARG A 312 -6.74 28.01 22.55
C ARG A 312 -7.10 29.28 23.28
N GLU A 313 -6.54 30.40 22.82
CA GLU A 313 -6.90 31.76 23.27
C GLU A 313 -8.25 32.21 22.68
N LEU A 314 -9.25 31.34 22.78
CA LEU A 314 -10.58 31.52 22.24
C LEU A 314 -11.58 30.91 23.22
N LYS A 315 -12.61 31.67 23.58
CA LYS A 315 -13.64 31.23 24.54
C LYS A 315 -14.82 30.53 23.89
N ASP A 316 -15.12 30.86 22.64
CA ASP A 316 -16.26 30.30 21.92
C ASP A 316 -15.92 30.19 20.43
N TYR A 317 -15.93 28.97 19.92
CA TYR A 317 -15.63 28.64 18.53
C TYR A 317 -16.63 29.30 17.56
N ARG A 318 -17.89 29.49 17.99
CA ARG A 318 -18.96 30.08 17.15
C ARG A 318 -18.76 31.56 16.86
N LEU A 319 -17.84 32.21 17.57
CA LEU A 319 -17.49 33.61 17.34
C LEU A 319 -16.56 33.79 16.14
N LEU A 320 -15.92 32.71 15.68
CA LEU A 320 -15.06 32.75 14.50
C LEU A 320 -15.90 32.79 13.23
N THR A 321 -15.55 33.72 12.35
CA THR A 321 -16.06 33.75 10.98
C THR A 321 -14.94 33.33 10.04
N PRO A 322 -15.17 32.37 9.12
CA PRO A 322 -14.22 32.07 8.05
C PRO A 322 -13.85 33.35 7.29
N SER A 323 -12.57 33.52 6.97
CA SER A 323 -12.11 34.69 6.22
C SER A 323 -12.54 34.60 4.76
N ASN A 324 -13.20 35.64 4.24
CA ASN A 324 -13.55 35.73 2.81
C ASN A 324 -12.34 36.04 1.90
N ILE A 325 -11.16 36.26 2.50
CA ILE A 325 -9.92 36.60 1.78
C ILE A 325 -9.04 35.36 1.63
N ASN A 326 -8.98 34.53 2.66
CA ASN A 326 -8.11 33.36 2.71
C ASN A 326 -8.78 32.26 3.54
N ASP A 327 -9.20 31.20 2.86
CA ASP A 327 -10.03 30.12 3.41
C ASP A 327 -9.36 29.35 4.57
N ASN A 328 -8.03 29.45 4.71
CA ASN A 328 -7.27 28.80 5.78
C ASN A 328 -7.26 29.58 7.10
N TYR A 329 -7.91 30.74 7.16
CA TYR A 329 -7.91 31.62 8.33
C TYR A 329 -9.32 31.98 8.78
N TYR A 330 -9.44 32.25 10.08
CA TYR A 330 -10.65 32.73 10.72
C TYR A 330 -10.43 34.11 11.32
N THR A 331 -11.53 34.84 11.50
CA THR A 331 -11.51 36.17 12.13
C THR A 331 -12.51 36.25 13.28
N TYR A 332 -12.13 36.98 14.33
CA TYR A 332 -13.02 37.40 15.40
C TYR A 332 -12.64 38.80 15.87
N GLY A 333 -13.53 39.77 15.63
CA GLY A 333 -13.21 41.18 15.78
C GLY A 333 -12.04 41.58 14.87
N GLN A 334 -10.98 42.16 15.44
CA GLN A 334 -9.75 42.49 14.72
C GLN A 334 -8.69 41.38 14.77
N SER A 335 -8.97 40.26 15.46
CA SER A 335 -8.01 39.16 15.60
C SER A 335 -8.14 38.16 14.45
N VAL A 336 -7.00 37.66 13.99
CA VAL A 336 -6.87 36.62 12.97
C VAL A 336 -6.42 35.32 13.63
N TYR A 337 -6.96 34.19 13.19
CA TYR A 337 -6.62 32.86 13.66
C TYR A 337 -6.33 31.95 12.48
N ASN A 338 -5.36 31.03 12.61
CA ASN A 338 -5.07 30.04 11.58
C ASN A 338 -6.06 28.84 11.64
N SER A 339 -5.87 27.85 10.76
CA SER A 339 -6.68 26.63 10.67
C SER A 339 -6.69 25.78 11.95
N GLU A 340 -5.62 25.84 12.75
CA GLU A 340 -5.51 25.21 14.06
C GLU A 340 -6.09 26.05 15.21
N LEU A 341 -6.75 27.17 14.91
CA LEU A 341 -7.33 28.14 15.85
C LEU A 341 -6.29 28.85 16.73
N LEU A 342 -5.03 28.91 16.30
CA LEU A 342 -3.99 29.70 16.96
C LEU A 342 -4.14 31.17 16.56
N LYS A 343 -4.12 32.06 17.55
CA LYS A 343 -4.21 33.50 17.34
C LYS A 343 -2.91 34.01 16.71
N MET A 344 -3.05 34.69 15.57
CA MET A 344 -1.94 35.33 14.86
C MET A 344 -1.51 36.63 15.55
N PRO A 345 -0.25 37.08 15.36
CA PRO A 345 0.21 38.36 15.88
C PRO A 345 -0.65 39.54 15.40
N SER A 346 -0.79 40.58 16.23
CA SER A 346 -1.63 41.74 15.88
C SER A 346 -1.13 42.55 14.67
N CYS A 347 0.13 42.34 14.26
CA CYS A 347 0.73 42.97 13.09
C CYS A 347 0.42 42.26 11.77
N THR A 348 -0.35 41.16 11.80
CA THR A 348 -0.65 40.35 10.62
C THR A 348 -1.55 41.07 9.64
N ASP A 349 -1.06 41.22 8.41
CA ASP A 349 -1.84 41.74 7.29
C ASP A 349 -2.55 40.61 6.55
N LEU A 350 -3.78 40.32 7.00
CA LEU A 350 -4.62 39.25 6.44
C LEU A 350 -4.84 39.38 4.92
N LYS A 351 -4.88 40.61 4.38
CA LYS A 351 -5.15 40.82 2.96
C LYS A 351 -4.06 40.24 2.06
N HIS A 352 -2.83 40.27 2.54
CA HIS A 352 -1.66 39.80 1.80
C HIS A 352 -1.03 38.55 2.44
N LEU A 353 -1.70 37.95 3.42
CA LEU A 353 -1.21 36.75 4.10
C LEU A 353 -1.31 35.54 3.19
N GLN A 354 -0.17 34.91 2.96
CA GLN A 354 0.01 33.73 2.12
C GLN A 354 0.60 32.60 2.95
N SER A 355 -0.02 31.43 2.88
CA SER A 355 0.61 30.20 3.39
C SER A 355 1.65 29.74 2.38
N LEU A 356 2.78 29.24 2.84
CA LEU A 356 3.81 28.65 1.98
C LEU A 356 3.54 27.15 1.92
N ASP A 357 3.19 26.66 0.72
CA ASP A 357 2.63 25.34 0.48
C ASP A 357 3.38 24.20 1.20
N TYR A 358 2.62 23.27 1.76
CA TYR A 358 3.09 22.08 2.48
C TYR A 358 3.99 22.35 3.70
N THR A 359 3.92 23.55 4.27
CA THR A 359 4.69 23.91 5.47
C THR A 359 3.90 24.72 6.50
N ASP A 360 4.40 24.75 7.73
CA ASP A 360 3.94 25.61 8.82
C ASP A 360 4.26 27.11 8.63
N TRP A 361 4.84 27.50 7.50
CA TRP A 361 5.26 28.88 7.23
C TRP A 361 4.17 29.69 6.53
N SER A 362 4.06 30.97 6.90
CA SER A 362 3.24 31.94 6.20
C SER A 362 3.93 33.30 6.17
N LYS A 363 3.57 34.15 5.21
CA LYS A 363 4.11 35.50 5.10
C LYS A 363 3.09 36.50 4.60
N ASP A 364 3.21 37.73 5.07
CA ASP A 364 2.52 38.89 4.51
C ASP A 364 3.54 39.84 3.85
N LEU A 365 3.14 41.06 3.47
CA LEU A 365 4.03 42.02 2.83
C LEU A 365 5.21 42.47 3.71
N ARG A 366 5.14 42.29 5.03
CA ARG A 366 6.08 42.88 6.01
C ARG A 366 6.64 41.87 7.00
N HIS A 367 6.03 40.71 7.14
CA HIS A 367 6.37 39.74 8.17
C HIS A 367 6.31 38.31 7.66
N VAL A 368 7.12 37.46 8.29
CA VAL A 368 7.10 36.01 8.16
C VAL A 368 6.67 35.40 9.48
N TYR A 369 5.89 34.34 9.41
CA TYR A 369 5.36 33.62 10.56
C TYR A 369 5.65 32.13 10.44
N TRP A 370 5.97 31.51 11.56
CA TRP A 370 5.95 30.05 11.72
C TRP A 370 4.79 29.70 12.66
N LYS A 371 3.82 28.94 12.15
CA LYS A 371 2.47 28.75 12.75
C LYS A 371 1.80 30.09 13.09
N ASN A 372 1.88 30.51 14.34
CA ASN A 372 1.30 31.74 14.86
C ASN A 372 2.34 32.69 15.49
N ARG A 373 3.63 32.43 15.26
CA ARG A 373 4.74 33.19 15.85
C ARG A 373 5.39 34.05 14.79
N LEU A 374 5.64 35.32 15.12
CA LEU A 374 6.39 36.24 14.28
C LEU A 374 7.88 35.86 14.25
N VAL A 375 8.42 35.65 13.05
CA VAL A 375 9.84 35.37 12.83
C VAL A 375 10.57 36.70 12.72
N LYS A 376 11.23 37.11 13.80
CA LYS A 376 11.86 38.44 13.88
C LYS A 376 13.09 38.51 12.99
N GLY A 377 13.14 39.55 12.15
CA GLY A 377 14.29 39.84 11.28
C GLY A 377 14.25 39.16 9.91
N ALA A 378 13.27 38.29 9.66
CA ALA A 378 13.07 37.67 8.34
C ALA A 378 12.58 38.68 7.32
N ASP A 379 13.19 38.64 6.13
CA ASP A 379 12.74 39.41 4.96
C ASP A 379 11.65 38.63 4.19
N PRO A 380 10.38 39.06 4.23
CA PRO A 380 9.28 38.33 3.55
C PRO A 380 9.43 38.29 2.03
N ALA A 381 10.10 39.26 1.43
CA ALA A 381 10.24 39.33 -0.03
C ALA A 381 11.08 38.15 -0.54
N THR A 382 12.13 37.79 0.20
CA THR A 382 13.08 36.73 -0.17
C THR A 382 12.88 35.44 0.60
N PHE A 383 11.97 35.42 1.59
CA PHE A 383 11.75 34.25 2.42
C PHE A 383 11.17 33.06 1.66
N SER A 384 11.79 31.89 1.86
CA SER A 384 11.32 30.58 1.43
C SER A 384 11.60 29.51 2.49
N PRO A 385 10.71 28.54 2.71
CA PRO A 385 11.02 27.33 3.46
C PRO A 385 12.23 26.62 2.85
N LEU A 386 13.05 25.97 3.68
CA LEU A 386 14.17 25.17 3.20
C LEU A 386 13.68 23.76 2.84
N PRO A 387 14.08 23.21 1.69
CA PRO A 387 13.76 21.82 1.36
C PRO A 387 14.39 20.88 2.39
N SER A 388 13.65 19.82 2.73
CA SER A 388 14.09 18.79 3.67
C SER A 388 14.56 17.56 2.89
N LEU A 389 15.83 17.19 3.05
CA LEU A 389 16.45 16.09 2.34
C LEU A 389 16.14 14.74 3.01
N LEU A 390 15.65 13.75 2.27
CA LEU A 390 15.54 12.36 2.75
C LEU A 390 16.80 11.59 2.35
N LEU A 391 17.56 11.15 3.35
CA LEU A 391 18.70 10.26 3.14
C LEU A 391 18.26 8.80 3.31
N THR A 392 18.48 8.02 2.25
CA THR A 392 18.34 6.56 2.27
C THR A 392 19.68 5.90 1.88
N ILE A 393 19.74 4.57 1.93
CA ILE A 393 20.94 3.83 1.52
C ILE A 393 21.24 4.06 0.02
N ASP A 394 20.18 4.16 -0.79
CA ASP A 394 20.23 4.11 -2.25
C ASP A 394 20.07 5.49 -2.92
N SER A 395 19.46 6.48 -2.23
CA SER A 395 19.19 7.81 -2.79
C SER A 395 19.27 8.93 -1.74
N SER A 396 19.40 10.16 -2.24
CA SER A 396 19.16 11.39 -1.49
C SER A 396 18.12 12.21 -2.25
N ASP A 397 16.88 12.20 -1.78
CA ASP A 397 15.76 12.85 -2.47
C ASP A 397 15.27 14.06 -1.69
N ASP A 398 14.98 15.16 -2.38
CA ASP A 398 14.26 16.28 -1.77
C ASP A 398 12.80 15.88 -1.65
N ILE A 399 12.34 15.69 -0.42
CA ILE A 399 10.98 15.27 -0.16
C ILE A 399 10.01 16.44 -0.02
N ASN A 400 10.48 17.70 -0.10
CA ASN A 400 9.68 18.91 0.03
C ASN A 400 8.65 18.83 1.18
N LYS A 401 9.04 18.17 2.28
CA LYS A 401 8.20 18.01 3.46
C LYS A 401 8.43 19.16 4.43
N ASP A 402 7.39 19.43 5.21
CA ASP A 402 7.26 20.35 6.36
C ASP A 402 8.58 20.54 7.12
N SER A 403 9.41 21.44 6.60
CA SER A 403 10.70 21.77 7.17
C SER A 403 10.48 22.85 8.20
N ASP A 404 10.82 22.54 9.44
CA ASP A 404 10.95 23.53 10.51
C ASP A 404 12.02 24.59 10.17
N TYR A 405 12.83 24.39 9.13
CA TYR A 405 13.83 25.34 8.68
C TYR A 405 13.33 26.20 7.51
N GLY A 406 13.68 27.49 7.56
CA GLY A 406 13.42 28.46 6.50
C GLY A 406 14.60 29.39 6.30
N ARG A 407 14.63 30.12 5.19
CA ARG A 407 15.68 31.10 4.90
C ARG A 407 15.13 32.33 4.21
N ASP A 408 15.84 33.44 4.36
CA ASP A 408 15.72 34.59 3.47
C ASP A 408 16.98 34.72 2.60
N ALA A 409 17.30 35.89 2.07
CA ALA A 409 18.50 36.09 1.24
C ALA A 409 19.82 35.95 2.00
N THR A 410 19.84 36.06 3.34
CA THR A 410 21.09 36.14 4.12
C THR A 410 21.09 35.34 5.42
N HIS A 411 19.93 34.91 5.91
CA HIS A 411 19.79 34.24 7.21
C HIS A 411 19.04 32.91 7.08
N ILE A 412 19.33 32.01 8.02
CA ILE A 412 18.64 30.75 8.23
C ILE A 412 17.84 30.83 9.53
N TYR A 413 16.66 30.24 9.53
CA TYR A 413 15.72 30.20 10.64
C TYR A 413 15.37 28.76 10.97
N TYR A 414 15.24 28.46 12.25
CA TYR A 414 14.58 27.27 12.76
C TYR A 414 13.33 27.71 13.50
N ARG A 415 12.17 27.40 12.93
CA ARG A 415 10.86 27.87 13.39
C ARG A 415 10.88 29.40 13.50
N GLU A 416 10.44 29.97 14.61
CA GLU A 416 10.46 31.43 14.80
C GLU A 416 11.85 32.05 15.07
N VAL A 417 12.91 31.23 15.18
CA VAL A 417 14.23 31.67 15.69
C VAL A 417 15.27 31.76 14.58
N MET A 418 15.94 32.91 14.48
CA MET A 418 17.09 33.12 13.59
C MET A 418 18.35 32.41 14.13
N LEU A 419 19.01 31.62 13.28
CA LEU A 419 20.28 30.97 13.57
C LEU A 419 21.45 31.91 13.25
N LYS A 420 21.90 32.68 14.24
CA LYS A 420 22.87 33.79 14.04
C LYS A 420 24.21 33.40 13.43
N ASP A 421 24.72 32.19 13.72
CA ASP A 421 26.01 31.72 13.18
C ASP A 421 25.85 30.58 12.17
N ALA A 422 24.67 30.46 11.55
CA ALA A 422 24.47 29.54 10.43
C ALA A 422 25.20 30.02 9.19
N ASP A 423 26.06 29.17 8.62
CA ASP A 423 26.64 29.44 7.31
C ASP A 423 25.58 29.23 6.23
N TYR A 424 25.09 30.34 5.68
CA TYR A 424 24.02 30.39 4.69
C TYR A 424 24.23 29.46 3.49
N ASN A 425 25.46 29.42 2.95
CA ASN A 425 25.76 28.75 1.69
C ASN A 425 25.90 27.23 1.84
N SER A 426 26.22 26.74 3.04
CA SER A 426 26.45 25.31 3.28
C SER A 426 25.41 24.66 4.19
N PHE A 427 24.36 25.39 4.57
CA PHE A 427 23.31 24.87 5.43
C PHE A 427 22.44 23.82 4.72
N ILE A 428 22.28 22.66 5.37
CA ILE A 428 21.49 21.53 4.87
C ILE A 428 20.70 20.95 6.02
N CYS A 429 19.42 20.65 5.79
CA CYS A 429 18.54 19.97 6.74
C CYS A 429 17.80 18.79 6.07
N GLY A 430 17.37 17.83 6.87
CA GLY A 430 16.73 16.63 6.36
C GLY A 430 16.38 15.57 7.41
N TRP A 431 16.05 14.38 6.93
CA TRP A 431 15.74 13.19 7.71
C TRP A 431 16.63 12.01 7.26
N ASP A 432 17.27 11.36 8.22
CA ASP A 432 17.97 10.09 8.03
C ASP A 432 16.98 8.93 8.22
N ALA A 433 16.61 8.26 7.12
CA ALA A 433 15.63 7.17 7.17
C ALA A 433 16.18 5.91 7.85
N GLN A 434 17.50 5.73 7.89
CA GLN A 434 18.11 4.55 8.50
C GLN A 434 18.10 4.68 10.03
N GLU A 435 18.48 5.85 10.53
CA GLU A 435 18.54 6.12 11.98
C GLU A 435 17.25 6.74 12.53
N GLN A 436 16.25 7.02 11.66
CA GLN A 436 14.96 7.62 12.01
C GLN A 436 15.13 8.93 12.80
N MET A 437 15.99 9.83 12.30
CA MET A 437 16.26 11.12 12.95
C MET A 437 16.28 12.29 11.97
N ALA A 438 15.87 13.46 12.46
CA ALA A 438 16.12 14.72 11.78
C ALA A 438 17.59 15.14 11.92
N PHE A 439 18.11 15.86 10.93
CA PHE A 439 19.42 16.47 10.98
C PHE A 439 19.42 17.86 10.35
N ALA A 440 20.32 18.71 10.84
CA ALA A 440 20.66 19.96 10.21
C ALA A 440 22.12 20.30 10.50
N PHE A 441 22.88 20.70 9.48
CA PHE A 441 24.28 21.06 9.62
C PHE A 441 24.69 22.12 8.62
N ASP A 442 25.80 22.78 8.92
CA ASP A 442 26.57 23.56 7.96
C ASP A 442 28.02 23.07 7.92
N LYS A 443 28.89 23.76 7.17
CA LYS A 443 30.31 23.40 7.06
C LYS A 443 31.06 23.43 8.40
N HIS A 444 30.56 24.12 9.42
CA HIS A 444 31.22 24.33 10.71
C HIS A 444 30.68 23.41 11.82
N ARG A 445 29.37 23.15 11.87
CA ARG A 445 28.73 22.43 12.99
C ARG A 445 27.41 21.75 12.61
N TYR A 446 26.89 20.97 13.55
CA TYR A 446 25.53 20.40 13.52
C TYR A 446 24.62 21.23 14.42
N TYR A 447 23.41 21.51 13.93
CA TYR A 447 22.33 22.21 14.65
C TYR A 447 21.30 21.23 15.21
N GLU A 448 21.08 20.13 14.50
CA GLU A 448 20.17 19.07 14.88
C GLU A 448 20.77 17.72 14.47
N GLY A 449 20.51 16.69 15.27
CA GLY A 449 21.05 15.35 15.07
C GLY A 449 22.55 15.25 15.28
N HIS A 450 23.14 14.19 14.75
CA HIS A 450 24.58 13.91 14.85
C HIS A 450 25.10 13.19 13.59
N PRO A 451 26.43 13.17 13.34
CA PRO A 451 26.97 12.55 12.13
C PRO A 451 26.70 11.03 12.05
N THR A 452 25.86 10.60 11.11
CA THR A 452 25.61 9.19 10.74
C THR A 452 26.44 8.78 9.52
N PRO A 453 26.55 7.47 9.18
CA PRO A 453 27.21 7.04 7.95
C PRO A 453 26.64 7.68 6.69
N LEU A 454 25.30 7.81 6.58
CA LEU A 454 24.64 8.44 5.44
C LEU A 454 24.94 9.93 5.36
N ILE A 455 24.83 10.65 6.48
CA ILE A 455 25.15 12.08 6.56
C ILE A 455 26.61 12.34 6.18
N ARG A 456 27.55 11.52 6.68
CA ARG A 456 28.98 11.64 6.33
C ARG A 456 29.24 11.35 4.86
N LYS A 457 28.59 10.34 4.29
CA LYS A 457 28.68 10.01 2.86
C LYS A 457 28.19 11.19 2.02
N TYR A 458 27.02 11.73 2.33
CA TYR A 458 26.44 12.87 1.63
C TYR A 458 27.33 14.12 1.73
N ARG A 459 27.80 14.45 2.93
CA ARG A 459 28.73 15.57 3.15
C ARG A 459 30.07 15.38 2.42
N GLY A 460 30.58 14.15 2.35
CA GLY A 460 31.79 13.82 1.60
C GLY A 460 31.61 14.01 0.08
N SER A 461 30.45 13.64 -0.47
CA SER A 461 30.17 13.81 -1.90
C SER A 461 30.00 15.27 -2.32
N THR A 462 29.43 16.13 -1.47
CA THR A 462 29.25 17.56 -1.81
C THR A 462 30.56 18.35 -1.77
N HIS A 463 31.55 17.91 -0.99
CA HIS A 463 32.89 18.50 -0.99
C HIS A 463 33.77 18.06 -2.17
N ALA A 464 33.43 16.98 -2.89
CA ALA A 464 34.20 16.51 -4.05
C ALA A 464 33.87 17.25 -5.36
N HIS A 465 32.84 18.12 -5.36
CA HIS A 465 32.33 18.82 -6.53
C HIS A 465 32.47 20.35 -6.51
N ASN A 466 33.19 20.91 -5.51
CA ASN A 466 33.50 22.34 -5.42
C ASN A 466 34.98 22.63 -5.57
#